data_AF-A0A1F7NXS3-F1
#
_entry.id   AF-A0A1F7NXS3-F1
#
_cell.length_a   1.000
_cell.length_b   1.000
_cell.length_c   1.000
_cell.angle_alpha   90.00
_cell.angle_beta   90.00
_cell.angle_gamma   90.00
#
_symmetry.space_group_name_H-M   'P 1'
#
loop_
_entity.id
_entity.type
_entity.pdbx_description
1 polymer ?
#
loop_
_entity_poly.entity_id
_entity_poly.type
_entity_poly.pdbx_seq_one_letter_code
_entity_poly.pdbx_strand_id
1 'polypeptide(L)' 'MNADLLAAALKLSPNDRLRLIEALWDTLSEEDIPVTPEERALLDQRLADLERNPDAQSSWPEVKARLEQRRR' A
#
# COMPACT_ATOMS: atom_id res chain seq x y z
N MET A 1 16.26 9.20 -1.65
CA MET A 1 15.11 9.59 -2.49
C MET A 1 15.53 10.76 -3.36
N ASN A 2 15.30 10.73 -4.67
CA ASN A 2 15.71 11.80 -5.57
C ASN A 2 14.75 13.00 -5.40
N ALA A 3 15.22 14.06 -4.74
CA ALA A 3 14.41 15.23 -4.42
C ALA A 3 13.95 16.00 -5.67
N ASP A 4 14.78 16.03 -6.72
CA ASP A 4 14.48 16.72 -7.97
C ASP A 4 13.39 16.00 -8.76
N LEU A 5 13.43 14.66 -8.76
CA LEU A 5 12.39 13.82 -9.38
C LEU A 5 11.03 14.03 -8.70
N LEU A 6 11.01 14.07 -7.37
CA LEU A 6 9.78 14.32 -6.61
C LEU A 6 9.24 15.73 -6.90
N ALA A 7 10.11 16.75 -6.93
CA ALA A 7 9.72 18.11 -7.26
C ALA A 7 9.15 18.21 -8.69
N ALA A 8 9.69 17.47 -9.66
CA ALA A 8 9.16 17.40 -11.02
C ALA A 8 7.78 16.73 -11.07
N ALA A 9 7.63 15.59 -10.39
CA ALA A 9 6.35 14.87 -10.32
C ALA A 9 5.25 15.72 -9.66
N LEU A 10 5.59 16.52 -8.64
CA LEU A 10 4.63 17.40 -7.95
C LEU A 10 4.15 18.59 -8.79
N LYS A 11 4.86 18.96 -9.87
CA LYS A 11 4.43 20.00 -10.82
C LYS A 11 3.37 19.50 -11.81
N LEU A 12 3.20 18.19 -11.93
CA LEU A 12 2.21 17.59 -12.82
C LEU A 12 0.78 17.79 -12.28
N SER A 13 -0.19 17.82 -13.19
CA SER A 13 -1.60 17.77 -12.80
C SER A 13 -1.89 16.48 -12.00
N PRO A 14 -2.92 16.44 -11.15
CA PRO A 14 -3.31 15.20 -10.47
C PRO A 14 -3.53 14.03 -11.42
N ASN A 15 -4.10 14.29 -12.60
CA ASN A 15 -4.37 13.24 -13.59
C ASN A 15 -3.07 12.71 -14.22
N ASP A 16 -2.13 13.59 -14.56
CA ASP A 16 -0.84 13.16 -15.12
C ASP A 16 0.03 12.45 -14.08
N ARG A 17 -0.08 12.80 -12.80
CA ARG A 17 0.56 12.05 -11.72
C ARG A 17 0.03 10.62 -11.64
N LEU A 18 -1.29 10.42 -11.76
CA LEU A 18 -1.88 9.08 -11.77
C LEU A 18 -1.39 8.27 -12.97
N ARG A 19 -1.37 8.85 -14.17
CA ARG A 19 -0.83 8.18 -15.37
C ARG A 19 0.65 7.83 -15.23
N LEU A 20 1.45 8.71 -14.62
CA LEU A 20 2.85 8.44 -14.35
C LEU A 20 3.02 7.28 -13.36
N ILE A 21 2.22 7.24 -12.30
CA ILE A 21 2.25 6.13 -11.33
C ILE A 21 1.90 4.81 -12.02
N GLU A 22 0.83 4.78 -12.82
CA GLU A 22 0.40 3.61 -13.58
C GLU A 22 1.51 3.13 -14.55
N ALA A 23 2.05 4.05 -15.37
CA ALA A 23 3.11 3.71 -16.31
C ALA A 23 4.39 3.22 -15.62
N LEU A 24 4.74 3.75 -14.45
CA LEU A 24 5.86 3.25 -13.66
C LEU A 24 5.55 1.86 -13.08
N TRP A 25 4.31 1.64 -12.63
CA TRP A 25 3.89 0.36 -12.10
C TRP A 25 3.98 -0.75 -13.16
N ASP A 26 3.59 -0.46 -14.40
CA ASP A 26 3.68 -1.38 -15.54
C ASP A 26 5.12 -1.77 -15.92
N THR A 27 6.12 -1.02 -15.45
CA THR A 27 7.54 -1.34 -15.70
C THR A 27 8.14 -2.30 -14.68
N LEU A 28 7.45 -2.54 -13.57
CA LEU A 28 7.93 -3.40 -12.49
C LEU A 28 7.37 -4.81 -12.64
N SER A 29 8.20 -5.81 -12.36
CA SER A 29 7.76 -7.21 -12.26
C SER A 29 7.81 -7.70 -10.81
N GLU A 30 7.20 -8.86 -10.55
CA GLU A 30 7.21 -9.48 -9.22
C GLU A 30 8.65 -9.82 -8.76
N GLU A 31 9.56 -10.04 -9.71
CA GLU A 31 10.95 -10.34 -9.45
C GLU A 31 11.78 -9.13 -9.02
N ASP A 32 11.34 -7.91 -9.37
CA ASP A 32 12.02 -6.67 -8.96
C ASP A 32 11.88 -6.41 -7.45
N ILE A 33 10.75 -6.85 -6.87
CA ILE A 33 10.44 -6.70 -5.45
C ILE A 33 9.78 -8.01 -4.96
N PRO A 34 10.57 -9.08 -4.76
CA PRO A 34 10.01 -10.37 -4.39
C PRO A 34 9.44 -10.33 -2.98
N VAL A 35 8.23 -10.88 -2.82
CA VAL A 35 7.63 -11.10 -1.50
C VAL A 35 8.35 -12.27 -0.83
N THR A 36 8.88 -12.05 0.37
CA THR A 36 9.57 -13.12 1.10
C THR A 36 8.61 -14.24 1.50
N PRO A 37 9.09 -15.49 1.66
CA PRO A 37 8.26 -16.59 2.14
C PRO A 37 7.53 -16.26 3.45
N GLU A 38 8.20 -15.54 4.35
CA GLU A 38 7.65 -15.13 5.65
C GLU A 38 6.51 -14.11 5.49
N GLU A 39 6.69 -13.11 4.62
CA GLU A 39 5.63 -12.13 4.31
C GLU A 39 4.43 -12.80 3.64
N ARG A 40 4.68 -13.71 2.68
CA ARG A 40 3.61 -14.46 2.04
C ARG A 40 2.85 -15.32 3.04
N ALA A 41 3.53 -16.04 3.92
CA ALA A 41 2.89 -16.83 4.97
C ALA A 41 2.03 -15.96 5.90
N LEU A 42 2.50 -14.76 6.25
CA LEU A 42 1.71 -13.80 7.04
C LEU A 42 0.44 -13.35 6.30
N LEU A 43 0.54 -13.06 5.00
CA LEU A 43 -0.60 -12.67 4.18
C LEU A 43 -1.62 -13.81 4.05
N ASP A 44 -1.15 -15.03 3.76
CA ASP A 44 -2.00 -16.22 3.64
C ASP A 44 -2.73 -16.51 4.94
N GLN A 45 -2.04 -16.39 6.09
CA GLN A 45 -2.67 -16.52 7.41
C GLN A 45 -3.77 -15.47 7.62
N ARG A 46 -3.51 -14.20 7.28
CA ARG A 46 -4.49 -13.11 7.44
C ARG A 46 -5.71 -13.29 6.54
N LEU A 47 -5.53 -13.79 5.33
CA LEU A 47 -6.65 -14.15 4.45
C LEU A 47 -7.48 -15.30 5.05
N ALA A 48 -6.83 -16.34 5.56
CA ALA A 48 -7.53 -17.46 6.19
C ALA A 48 -8.26 -17.06 7.49
N ASP A 49 -7.71 -16.12 8.26
CA ASP A 49 -8.38 -15.53 9.43
C ASP A 49 -9.63 -14.73 9.01
N LEU A 50 -9.51 -13.94 7.93
CA LEU A 50 -10.61 -13.19 7.34
C LEU A 50 -11.75 -14.11 6.88
N GLU A 51 -11.45 -15.16 6.13
CA GLU A 51 -12.45 -16.11 5.64
C GLU A 51 -13.19 -16.82 6.78
N ARG A 52 -12.49 -17.14 7.87
CA ARG A 52 -13.09 -17.77 9.06
C ARG A 52 -13.89 -16.81 9.92
N ASN A 53 -13.53 -15.53 9.95
CA ASN A 53 -14.20 -14.53 10.77
C ASN A 53 -14.33 -13.18 10.06
N PRO A 54 -15.29 -13.06 9.11
CA PRO A 54 -15.46 -11.87 8.29
C PRO A 54 -15.71 -10.59 9.10
N ASP A 55 -16.40 -10.73 10.24
CA ASP A 55 -16.82 -9.62 11.11
C ASP A 55 -15.72 -9.16 12.09
N ALA A 56 -14.60 -9.89 12.19
CA ALA A 56 -13.48 -9.50 13.06
C ALA A 56 -12.61 -8.37 12.48
N GLN A 57 -12.91 -7.92 11.26
CA GLN A 57 -12.21 -6.80 10.66
C GLN A 57 -12.68 -5.47 11.23
N SER A 58 -11.76 -4.52 11.38
CA SER A 58 -12.12 -3.13 11.59
C SER A 58 -12.15 -2.40 10.27
N SER A 59 -13.11 -1.50 10.12
CA SER A 59 -13.12 -0.55 9.02
C SER A 59 -11.89 0.36 9.08
N TRP A 60 -11.43 0.85 7.93
CA TRP A 60 -10.32 1.80 7.90
C TRP A 60 -10.54 3.06 8.76
N PRO A 61 -11.74 3.68 8.80
CA PRO A 61 -12.02 4.79 9.72
C PRO A 61 -11.76 4.44 11.20
N GLU A 62 -12.16 3.26 11.67
CA GLU A 62 -11.91 2.82 13.05
C GLU A 62 -10.42 2.60 13.31
N VAL A 63 -9.71 1.95 12.37
CA VAL A 63 -8.26 1.76 12.46
C VAL A 63 -7.56 3.11 12.54
N LYS A 64 -7.91 4.04 11.65
CA LYS A 64 -7.34 5.39 11.62
C LYS A 64 -7.58 6.14 12.93
N ALA A 65 -8.79 6.11 13.46
CA ALA A 65 -9.13 6.72 14.74
C ALA A 65 -8.26 6.17 15.89
N ARG A 66 -8.07 4.84 15.95
CA ARG A 66 -7.18 4.22 16.96
C ARG A 66 -5.72 4.64 16.81
N LEU A 67 -5.22 4.74 15.57
CA LEU A 67 -3.83 5.18 15.31
C LEU A 67 -3.61 6.64 15.70
N GLU A 68 -4.57 7.52 15.41
CA GLU A 68 -4.49 8.94 15.79
C GLU A 68 -4.54 9.15 17.30
N GLN A 69 -5.31 8.34 18.04
CA GLN A 69 -5.34 8.35 19.50
C GLN A 69 -4.00 7.93 20.12
N ARG A 70 -3.31 6.94 19.54
CA ARG A 70 -2.00 6.46 20.01
C ARG A 70 -0.85 7.46 19.82
N ARG A 71 -1.04 8.47 18.97
CA ARG A 71 -0.03 9.50 18.67
C ARG A 71 -0.12 10.73 19.58
N ARG A 72 -1.09 10.76 20.50
CA ARG A 72 -1.26 11.80 21.52
C ARG A 72 -0.70 11.32 22.85
#